data_AF-A0A7J2PWB1-F1
#
_entry.id   AF-A0A7J2PWB1-F1
#
_cell.length_a   1.000
_cell.length_b   1.000
_cell.length_c   1.000
_cell.angle_alpha   90.00
_cell.angle_beta   90.00
_cell.angle_gamma   90.00
#
_symmetry.space_group_name_H-M   'P 1'
#
loop_
_entity.id
_entity.type
_entity.pdbx_description
1 polymer ?
#
loop_
_entity_poly.entity_id
_entity_poly.type
_entity_poly.pdbx_seq_one_letter_code
_entity_poly.pdbx_strand_id
1 'polypeptide(L)'
;PRFQYEEIIELINNKYGFNIEFGEDISTEAYRKLGKDFPGYYYINNWPMSIKPFYIMPSKNTKYSESFDLQKGMLELTSGGARVHNKKQLMDAIETKGLNSASFKSHLNVFDYGMPPHAGFGLGLDRWLTMICGLNDIREAVMYPRTPDRLTP
;
A
#
# COMPACT_ATOMS: atom_id res chain seq x y z
N PRO A 1 -7.71 -15.07 2.87
CA PRO A 1 -7.40 -15.42 1.47
C PRO A 1 -6.34 -14.47 0.90
N ARG A 2 -5.65 -14.84 -0.18
CA ARG A 2 -4.70 -13.98 -0.89
C ARG A 2 -5.13 -13.91 -2.34
N PHE A 3 -5.19 -12.71 -2.87
CA PHE A 3 -5.52 -12.43 -4.26
C PHE A 3 -4.40 -11.58 -4.87
N GLN A 4 -4.09 -11.81 -6.13
CA GLN A 4 -3.29 -10.90 -6.93
C GLN A 4 -4.11 -9.66 -7.28
N TYR A 5 -3.45 -8.53 -7.44
CA TYR A 5 -4.06 -7.28 -7.89
C TYR A 5 -4.95 -7.48 -9.12
N GLU A 6 -4.48 -8.24 -10.12
CA GLU A 6 -5.24 -8.48 -11.35
C GLU A 6 -6.55 -9.25 -11.11
N GLU A 7 -6.53 -10.23 -10.21
CA GLU A 7 -7.75 -10.97 -9.83
C GLU A 7 -8.79 -10.05 -9.18
N ILE A 8 -8.33 -9.07 -8.39
CA ILE A 8 -9.20 -8.09 -7.74
C ILE A 8 -9.82 -7.12 -8.76
N ILE A 9 -9.02 -6.55 -9.67
CA ILE A 9 -9.58 -5.62 -10.67
C ILE A 9 -10.49 -6.35 -11.66
N GLU A 10 -10.17 -7.60 -12.04
CA GLU A 10 -11.03 -8.40 -12.92
C GLU A 10 -12.39 -8.66 -12.25
N LEU A 11 -12.38 -9.06 -10.98
CA LEU A 11 -13.58 -9.25 -10.19
C LEU A 11 -14.41 -7.95 -10.10
N ILE A 12 -13.76 -6.83 -9.78
CA ILE A 12 -14.43 -5.54 -9.64
C ILE A 12 -15.04 -5.10 -10.98
N ASN A 13 -14.30 -5.24 -12.08
CA ASN A 13 -14.75 -4.85 -13.42
C ASN A 13 -15.92 -5.71 -13.87
N ASN A 14 -15.81 -7.03 -13.76
CA ASN A 14 -16.85 -7.96 -14.19
C ASN A 14 -18.12 -7.83 -13.37
N LYS A 15 -18.01 -7.59 -12.06
CA LYS A 15 -19.18 -7.57 -11.16
C LYS A 15 -19.83 -6.21 -10.99
N TYR A 16 -19.04 -5.13 -11.08
CA TYR A 16 -19.52 -3.78 -10.75
C TYR A 16 -19.31 -2.74 -11.85
N GLY A 17 -18.57 -3.07 -12.93
CA GLY A 17 -18.44 -2.20 -14.10
C GLY A 17 -17.55 -0.97 -13.93
N PHE A 18 -16.55 -1.00 -13.02
CA PHE A 18 -15.64 0.14 -12.80
C PHE A 18 -14.58 0.33 -13.90
N ASN A 19 -14.35 -0.63 -14.79
CA ASN A 19 -13.36 -0.59 -15.88
C ASN A 19 -11.95 -0.14 -15.46
N ILE A 20 -11.46 -0.63 -14.32
CA ILE A 20 -10.13 -0.35 -13.79
C ILE A 20 -9.08 -1.03 -14.67
N GLU A 21 -8.10 -0.26 -15.14
CA GLU A 21 -7.01 -0.78 -15.97
C GLU A 21 -5.81 -1.28 -15.15
N PHE A 22 -4.96 -2.09 -15.77
CA PHE A 22 -3.72 -2.51 -15.11
C PHE A 22 -2.81 -1.30 -14.88
N GLY A 23 -2.36 -1.10 -13.63
CA GLY A 23 -1.50 0.03 -13.28
C GLY A 23 -2.26 1.23 -12.70
N GLU A 24 -3.57 1.11 -12.51
CA GLU A 24 -4.35 2.07 -11.75
C GLU A 24 -4.44 1.69 -10.26
N ASP A 25 -4.81 2.65 -9.43
CA ASP A 25 -5.17 2.38 -8.04
C ASP A 25 -6.66 2.04 -7.93
N ILE A 26 -7.04 1.29 -6.90
CA ILE A 26 -8.43 0.89 -6.69
C ILE A 26 -9.16 1.97 -5.88
N SER A 27 -10.20 2.56 -6.47
CA SER A 27 -10.95 3.65 -5.82
C SER A 27 -11.67 3.20 -4.55
N THR A 28 -11.90 4.13 -3.62
CA THR A 28 -12.68 3.86 -2.40
C THR A 28 -14.10 3.36 -2.72
N GLU A 29 -14.70 3.81 -3.83
CA GLU A 29 -16.02 3.34 -4.24
C GLU A 29 -15.98 1.87 -4.70
N ALA A 30 -14.98 1.50 -5.48
CA ALA A 30 -14.76 0.12 -5.90
C ALA A 30 -14.52 -0.80 -4.70
N TYR A 31 -13.67 -0.38 -3.75
CA TYR A 31 -13.49 -1.09 -2.48
C TYR A 31 -14.77 -1.18 -1.66
N ARG A 32 -15.60 -0.13 -1.63
CA ARG A 32 -16.90 -0.16 -0.93
C ARG A 32 -17.85 -1.20 -1.50
N LYS A 33 -17.87 -1.38 -2.83
CA LYS A 33 -18.66 -2.44 -3.48
C LYS A 33 -18.07 -3.81 -3.17
N LEU A 34 -16.77 -3.98 -3.38
CA LEU A 34 -16.05 -5.23 -3.10
C LEU A 34 -16.22 -5.66 -1.63
N GLY A 35 -16.12 -4.72 -0.69
CA GLY A 35 -16.21 -4.98 0.74
C GLY A 35 -17.57 -5.49 1.22
N LYS A 36 -18.65 -5.30 0.43
CA LYS A 36 -19.97 -5.90 0.73
C LYS A 36 -19.94 -7.42 0.53
N ASP A 37 -19.21 -7.87 -0.47
CA ASP A 37 -19.06 -9.29 -0.80
C ASP A 37 -17.91 -9.95 -0.02
N PHE A 38 -16.90 -9.16 0.33
CA PHE A 38 -15.70 -9.60 1.06
C PHE A 38 -15.58 -8.89 2.42
N PRO A 39 -16.54 -9.05 3.36
CA PRO A 39 -16.52 -8.35 4.66
C PRO A 39 -15.39 -8.83 5.61
N GLY A 40 -14.76 -9.96 5.26
CA GLY A 40 -13.67 -10.57 6.01
C GLY A 40 -12.29 -9.99 5.68
N TYR A 41 -11.25 -10.64 6.20
CA TYR A 41 -9.87 -10.29 5.93
C TYR A 41 -9.36 -10.92 4.64
N TYR A 42 -8.67 -10.15 3.82
CA TYR A 42 -8.01 -10.65 2.61
C TYR A 42 -6.78 -9.82 2.26
N TYR A 43 -5.79 -10.47 1.64
CA TYR A 43 -4.61 -9.81 1.12
C TYR A 43 -4.75 -9.55 -0.38
N ILE A 44 -4.25 -8.40 -0.82
CA ILE A 44 -3.98 -8.10 -2.22
C ILE A 44 -2.47 -8.04 -2.38
N ASN A 45 -1.88 -8.89 -3.21
CA ASN A 45 -0.45 -8.90 -3.50
C ASN A 45 -0.18 -8.62 -4.99
N ASN A 46 1.10 -8.61 -5.38
CA ASN A 46 1.51 -8.44 -6.77
C ASN A 46 0.96 -7.14 -7.38
N TRP A 47 1.02 -6.04 -6.65
CA TRP A 47 0.61 -4.75 -7.19
C TRP A 47 1.53 -4.31 -8.34
N PRO A 48 1.04 -3.52 -9.30
CA PRO A 48 1.85 -2.96 -10.38
C PRO A 48 3.05 -2.18 -9.82
N MET A 49 4.24 -2.43 -10.36
CA MET A 49 5.45 -1.71 -9.93
C MET A 49 5.36 -0.20 -10.24
N SER A 50 4.61 0.17 -11.29
CA SER A 50 4.42 1.55 -11.74
C SER A 50 3.83 2.47 -10.67
N ILE A 51 2.92 1.98 -9.84
CA ILE A 51 2.23 2.77 -8.81
C ILE A 51 2.87 2.67 -7.43
N LYS A 52 3.79 1.71 -7.22
CA LYS A 52 4.44 1.55 -5.93
C LYS A 52 5.63 2.51 -5.75
N PRO A 53 5.97 2.88 -4.50
CA PRO A 53 7.12 3.72 -4.20
C PRO A 53 8.45 3.11 -4.64
N PHE A 54 9.47 3.96 -4.87
CA PHE A 54 10.80 3.56 -5.37
C PHE A 54 11.52 2.53 -4.50
N TYR A 55 11.20 2.46 -3.20
CA TYR A 55 11.86 1.56 -2.26
C TYR A 55 11.28 0.13 -2.24
N ILE A 56 10.20 -0.12 -2.97
CA ILE A 56 9.59 -1.46 -3.06
C ILE A 56 10.38 -2.34 -4.01
N MET A 57 10.64 -3.58 -3.58
CA MET A 57 11.33 -4.56 -4.42
C MET A 57 10.44 -5.00 -5.60
N PRO A 58 10.93 -4.99 -6.85
CA PRO A 58 10.22 -5.64 -7.96
C PRO A 58 10.19 -7.16 -7.78
N SER A 59 9.10 -7.79 -8.23
CA SER A 59 9.01 -9.25 -8.27
C SER A 59 9.88 -9.84 -9.39
N LYS A 60 9.95 -11.17 -9.48
CA LYS A 60 10.60 -11.90 -10.59
C LYS A 60 10.10 -11.43 -11.96
N ASN A 61 8.80 -11.14 -12.06
CA ASN A 61 8.25 -10.38 -13.18
C ASN A 61 8.18 -8.91 -12.76
N THR A 62 9.03 -8.08 -13.37
CA THR A 62 9.23 -6.66 -13.01
C THR A 62 8.01 -5.77 -13.26
N LYS A 63 6.99 -6.26 -13.99
CA LYS A 63 5.67 -5.62 -14.06
C LYS A 63 5.01 -5.49 -12.68
N TYR A 64 5.30 -6.43 -11.77
CA TYR A 64 4.73 -6.47 -10.43
C TYR A 64 5.78 -6.18 -9.37
N SER A 65 5.29 -5.81 -8.20
CA SER A 65 6.09 -5.59 -6.99
C SER A 65 5.92 -6.73 -5.98
N GLU A 66 6.92 -6.89 -5.11
CA GLU A 66 6.83 -7.72 -3.90
C GLU A 66 6.16 -6.95 -2.75
N SER A 67 4.98 -6.37 -3.04
CA SER A 67 4.17 -5.66 -2.06
C SER A 67 2.84 -6.36 -1.80
N PHE A 68 2.23 -6.01 -0.67
CA PHE A 68 0.92 -6.49 -0.31
C PHE A 68 0.17 -5.44 0.50
N ASP A 69 -1.16 -5.49 0.44
CA ASP A 69 -2.06 -4.75 1.31
C ASP A 69 -3.02 -5.74 1.99
N LEU A 70 -3.28 -5.55 3.29
CA LEU A 70 -4.28 -6.31 4.05
C LEU A 70 -5.55 -5.47 4.17
N GLN A 71 -6.63 -6.03 3.69
CA GLN A 71 -7.96 -5.46 3.72
C GLN A 71 -8.83 -6.16 4.77
N LYS A 72 -9.79 -5.43 5.34
CA LYS A 72 -10.98 -5.98 5.97
C LYS A 72 -12.21 -5.29 5.40
N GLY A 73 -13.04 -6.02 4.66
CA GLY A 73 -14.09 -5.35 3.89
C GLY A 73 -13.48 -4.35 2.91
N MET A 74 -13.97 -3.13 2.94
CA MET A 74 -13.46 -2.03 2.12
C MET A 74 -12.23 -1.31 2.70
N LEU A 75 -11.81 -1.65 3.92
CA LEU A 75 -10.82 -0.88 4.66
C LEU A 75 -9.44 -1.51 4.55
N GLU A 76 -8.48 -0.73 4.07
CA GLU A 76 -7.07 -1.09 4.13
C GLU A 76 -6.52 -0.86 5.53
N LEU A 77 -6.05 -1.94 6.16
CA LEU A 77 -5.48 -1.91 7.50
C LEU A 77 -3.97 -1.71 7.49
N THR A 78 -3.29 -2.38 6.56
CA THR A 78 -1.84 -2.28 6.43
C THR A 78 -1.42 -2.40 4.98
N SER A 79 -0.35 -1.69 4.66
CA SER A 79 0.42 -1.85 3.42
C SER A 79 1.85 -2.26 3.77
N GLY A 80 2.44 -3.14 2.96
CA GLY A 80 3.75 -3.72 3.22
C GLY A 80 4.43 -4.25 1.97
N GLY A 81 5.65 -4.73 2.16
CA GLY A 81 6.38 -5.40 1.08
C GLY A 81 7.87 -5.58 1.38
N ALA A 82 8.53 -6.34 0.51
CA ALA A 82 9.98 -6.39 0.46
C ALA A 82 10.55 -5.05 -0.02
N ARG A 83 11.75 -4.72 0.47
CA ARG A 83 12.42 -3.46 0.19
C ARG A 83 13.67 -3.69 -0.63
N VAL A 84 13.97 -2.75 -1.53
CA VAL A 84 15.23 -2.75 -2.27
C VAL A 84 16.37 -2.58 -1.27
N HIS A 85 17.26 -3.57 -1.19
CA HIS A 85 18.41 -3.58 -0.29
C HIS A 85 19.74 -3.32 -1.02
N ASN A 86 19.74 -3.29 -2.36
CA ASN A 86 20.90 -2.93 -3.15
C ASN A 86 20.90 -1.41 -3.44
N LYS A 87 21.97 -0.71 -3.04
CA LYS A 87 22.07 0.75 -3.18
C LYS A 87 21.91 1.24 -4.62
N LYS A 88 22.58 0.57 -5.58
CA LYS A 88 22.52 0.97 -6.99
C LYS A 88 21.10 0.83 -7.54
N GLN A 89 20.46 -0.31 -7.29
CA GLN A 89 19.07 -0.55 -7.69
C GLN A 89 18.12 0.50 -7.08
N LEU A 90 18.35 0.90 -5.82
CA LEU A 90 17.54 1.91 -5.15
C LEU A 90 17.75 3.31 -5.78
N MET A 91 18.99 3.68 -6.12
CA MET A 91 19.30 4.92 -6.82
C MET A 91 18.64 4.96 -8.20
N ASP A 92 18.77 3.88 -8.98
CA ASP A 92 18.15 3.74 -10.30
C ASP A 92 16.62 3.89 -10.20
N ALA A 93 15.99 3.32 -9.16
CA ALA A 93 14.56 3.44 -8.92
C ALA A 93 14.11 4.87 -8.54
N ILE A 94 14.92 5.59 -7.75
CA ILE A 94 14.67 7.00 -7.39
C ILE A 94 14.69 7.85 -8.67
N GLU A 95 15.72 7.69 -9.50
CA GLU A 95 15.90 8.45 -10.73
C GLU A 95 14.79 8.14 -11.76
N THR A 96 14.38 6.88 -11.88
CA THR A 96 13.26 6.46 -12.75
C THR A 96 11.93 7.11 -12.35
N LYS A 97 11.75 7.46 -11.06
CA LYS A 97 10.57 8.19 -10.56
C LYS A 97 10.72 9.72 -10.71
N GLY A 98 11.77 10.21 -11.36
CA GLY A 98 12.02 11.64 -11.57
C GLY A 98 12.49 12.36 -10.29
N LEU A 99 13.01 11.63 -9.30
CA LEU A 99 13.46 12.18 -8.03
C LEU A 99 14.99 12.37 -8.04
N ASN A 100 15.49 13.37 -7.31
CA ASN A 100 16.92 13.61 -7.17
C ASN A 100 17.52 12.70 -6.09
N SER A 101 18.40 11.77 -6.49
CA SER A 101 19.09 10.85 -5.58
C SER A 101 19.94 11.56 -4.52
N ALA A 102 20.46 12.76 -4.81
CA ALA A 102 21.21 13.56 -3.83
C ALA A 102 20.36 13.98 -2.62
N SER A 103 19.05 14.16 -2.80
CA SER A 103 18.12 14.49 -1.70
C SER A 103 17.94 13.33 -0.71
N PHE A 104 18.27 12.11 -1.12
CA PHE A 104 18.16 10.90 -0.31
C PHE A 104 19.50 10.43 0.26
N LYS A 105 20.56 11.24 0.17
CA LYS A 105 21.93 10.86 0.56
C LYS A 105 22.01 10.22 1.96
N SER A 106 21.35 10.79 2.97
CA SER A 106 21.34 10.24 4.33
C SER A 106 20.74 8.83 4.39
N HIS A 107 19.67 8.59 3.63
CA HIS A 107 19.03 7.28 3.51
C HIS A 107 19.88 6.30 2.68
N LEU A 108 20.50 6.75 1.59
CA LEU A 108 21.30 5.88 0.72
C LEU A 108 22.62 5.44 1.37
N ASN A 109 23.20 6.25 2.25
CA ASN A 109 24.47 5.93 2.91
C ASN A 109 24.37 4.70 3.82
N VAL A 110 23.21 4.40 4.42
CA VAL A 110 23.08 3.20 5.27
C VAL A 110 23.24 1.89 4.47
N PHE A 111 23.02 1.93 3.16
CA PHE A 111 23.17 0.76 2.29
C PHE A 111 24.63 0.38 2.01
N ASP A 112 25.58 1.29 2.26
CA ASP A 112 27.02 0.99 2.12
C ASP A 112 27.54 0.06 3.24
N TYR A 113 26.78 -0.11 4.31
CA TYR A 113 27.18 -0.88 5.50
C TYR A 113 26.52 -2.26 5.59
N GLY A 114 26.19 -2.86 4.44
CA GLY A 114 25.70 -4.24 4.36
C GLY A 114 24.21 -4.39 4.68
N MET A 115 23.34 -3.63 4.00
CA MET A 115 21.89 -3.74 4.16
C MET A 115 21.39 -5.14 3.76
N PRO A 116 20.80 -5.93 4.67
CA PRO A 116 20.30 -7.26 4.34
C PRO A 116 18.99 -7.17 3.54
N PRO A 117 18.60 -8.25 2.83
CA PRO A 117 17.23 -8.41 2.35
C PRO A 117 16.25 -8.25 3.52
N HIS A 118 15.27 -7.35 3.37
CA HIS A 118 14.32 -7.03 4.43
C HIS A 118 12.94 -6.71 3.85
N ALA A 119 11.93 -6.90 4.69
CA ALA A 119 10.54 -6.57 4.40
C ALA A 119 9.89 -5.97 5.64
N GLY A 120 8.82 -5.21 5.44
CA GLY A 120 8.08 -4.60 6.54
C GLY A 120 6.70 -4.15 6.10
N PHE A 121 5.92 -3.71 7.08
CA PHE A 121 4.57 -3.21 6.88
C PHE A 121 4.28 -2.07 7.86
N GLY A 122 3.30 -1.24 7.52
CA GLY A 122 2.78 -0.19 8.40
C GLY A 122 1.33 -0.44 8.73
N LEU A 123 1.02 -0.59 10.02
CA LEU A 123 -0.35 -0.72 10.52
C LEU A 123 -0.88 0.66 10.95
N GLY A 124 -2.02 1.07 10.40
CA GLY A 124 -2.74 2.23 10.92
C GLY A 124 -3.43 1.87 12.23
N LEU A 125 -2.84 2.24 13.37
CA LEU A 125 -3.39 1.91 14.70
C LEU A 125 -4.84 2.40 14.84
N ASP A 126 -5.10 3.65 14.50
CA ASP A 126 -6.44 4.25 14.61
C ASP A 126 -7.45 3.58 13.67
N ARG A 127 -7.02 3.18 12.46
CA ARG A 127 -7.85 2.39 11.54
C ARG A 127 -8.17 1.02 12.11
N TRP A 128 -7.18 0.35 12.71
CA TRP A 128 -7.37 -0.93 13.34
C TRP A 128 -8.32 -0.84 14.54
N LEU A 129 -8.17 0.18 15.39
CA LEU A 129 -9.08 0.48 16.50
C LEU A 129 -10.51 0.74 16.00
N THR A 130 -10.67 1.60 14.99
CA THR A 130 -11.96 1.89 14.34
C THR A 130 -12.67 0.60 13.93
N MET A 131 -11.91 -0.32 13.32
CA MET A 131 -12.42 -1.59 12.85
C MET A 131 -12.76 -2.58 13.98
N ILE A 132 -11.89 -2.79 14.98
CA ILE A 132 -12.16 -3.78 16.05
C ILE A 132 -13.28 -3.31 16.99
N CYS A 133 -13.43 -1.99 17.18
CA CYS A 133 -14.45 -1.41 18.03
C CYS A 133 -15.76 -1.14 17.27
N GLY A 134 -15.80 -1.31 15.95
CA GLY A 134 -16.99 -1.06 15.13
C GLY A 134 -17.40 0.42 15.09
N LEU A 135 -16.42 1.32 15.13
CA LEU A 135 -16.64 2.77 15.11
C LEU A 135 -17.02 3.24 13.70
N ASN A 136 -17.88 4.25 13.62
CA ASN A 136 -18.31 4.80 12.33
C ASN A 136 -17.30 5.81 11.76
N ASP A 137 -16.46 6.38 12.62
CA ASP A 137 -15.52 7.43 12.27
C ASP A 137 -14.16 7.21 12.96
N ILE A 138 -13.07 7.36 12.21
CA ILE A 138 -11.71 7.21 12.74
C ILE A 138 -11.39 8.20 13.86
N ARG A 139 -12.06 9.35 13.89
CA ARG A 139 -11.89 10.38 14.94
C ARG A 139 -12.36 9.89 16.31
N GLU A 140 -13.24 8.89 16.37
CA GLU A 140 -13.66 8.26 17.62
C GLU A 140 -12.58 7.34 18.20
N ALA A 141 -11.63 6.88 17.38
CA ALA A 141 -10.48 6.09 17.82
C ALA A 141 -9.31 6.94 18.34
N VAL A 142 -9.34 8.26 18.12
CA VAL A 142 -8.22 9.18 18.43
C VAL A 142 -8.63 10.14 19.55
N MET A 143 -7.84 10.20 20.62
CA MET A 143 -8.13 11.05 21.79
C MET A 143 -8.23 12.54 21.44
N TYR A 144 -7.31 13.04 20.61
CA TYR A 144 -7.29 14.41 20.11
C TYR A 144 -7.11 14.40 18.58
N PRO A 145 -8.21 14.21 17.81
CA PRO A 145 -8.10 14.04 16.36
C PRO A 145 -7.60 15.33 15.70
N ARG A 146 -6.75 15.15 14.69
CA ARG A 146 -6.21 16.21 13.84
C ARG A 146 -6.74 16.05 12.43
N THR A 147 -7.39 17.10 11.94
CA THR A 147 -7.89 17.19 10.56
C THR A 147 -7.54 18.56 10.00
N PRO A 148 -7.63 18.79 8.68
CA PRO A 148 -7.40 20.12 8.10
C PRO A 148 -8.20 21.23 8.81
N ASP A 149 -9.41 20.92 9.28
CA ASP A 149 -10.31 21.86 9.97
C ASP A 149 -10.22 21.82 11.52
N ARG A 150 -9.39 20.93 12.10
CA ARG A 150 -9.30 20.77 13.57
C ARG A 150 -7.85 20.64 14.02
N LEU A 151 -7.36 21.70 14.66
CA LEU A 151 -6.01 21.76 15.22
C LEU A 151 -5.99 21.71 16.76
N THR A 152 -6.94 22.34 17.45
CA THR A 152 -6.85 22.55 18.91
C THR A 152 -8.00 21.92 19.72
N PRO A 153 -7.76 21.44 20.96
CA PRO A 153 -6.42 21.19 21.50
C PRO A 153 -5.67 20.22 20.62
#